data_AF-A0A2N2MQH6-F1
#
_entry.id   AF-A0A2N2MQH6-F1
#
_cell.length_a   1.000
_cell.length_b   1.000
_cell.length_c   1.000
_cell.angle_alpha   90.00
_cell.angle_beta   90.00
_cell.angle_gamma   90.00
#
_symmetry.space_group_name_H-M   'P 1'
#
loop_
_entity.id
_entity.type
_entity.pdbx_description
1 polymer ?
#
loop_
_entity_poly.entity_id
_entity_poly.type
_entity_poly.pdbx_seq_one_letter_code
_entity_poly.pdbx_strand_id
1 'polypeptide(L)'
;MKLLKIKFGLSGENVDAFGIRFYGEFDSRIEHRGSFSEILTDPDSPPMTKNKRVTLWFIFEKIRPYNRVSTLLGELMSLLKKEGYMVMVSSIDGLVDTTSLDYAKQPESSFPNPNRMHGFNAANGFSITIEKTDAELKFSQREIVVIQDLAIKFGQTVYGRSLKMADKTS
;
A
#
# COMPACT_ATOMS: atom_id res chain seq x y z
N MET A 1 -3.70 -20.11 -5.83
CA MET A 1 -2.89 -18.89 -5.64
C MET A 1 -2.83 -18.55 -4.16
N LYS A 2 -1.63 -18.27 -3.65
CA LYS A 2 -1.43 -17.89 -2.24
C LYS A 2 -1.33 -16.37 -2.10
N LEU A 3 -1.67 -15.87 -0.92
CA LEU A 3 -1.52 -14.48 -0.55
C LEU A 3 -0.66 -14.38 0.71
N LEU A 4 0.49 -13.71 0.62
CA LEU A 4 1.31 -13.37 1.77
C LEU A 4 1.03 -11.92 2.17
N LYS A 5 0.61 -11.72 3.42
CA LYS A 5 0.37 -10.39 4.01
C LYS A 5 1.44 -10.06 5.04
N ILE A 6 1.99 -8.86 4.93
CA ILE A 6 2.90 -8.26 5.92
C ILE A 6 2.32 -6.91 6.29
N LYS A 7 2.22 -6.61 7.60
CA LYS A 7 1.67 -5.36 8.12
C LYS A 7 2.63 -4.73 9.10
N PHE A 8 2.68 -3.40 9.11
CA PHE A 8 3.44 -2.59 10.05
C PHE A 8 2.52 -1.53 10.65
N GLY A 9 2.77 -1.17 11.91
CA GLY A 9 1.95 -0.19 12.65
C GLY A 9 0.76 -0.82 13.37
N LEU A 10 -0.19 0.02 13.78
CA LEU A 10 -1.32 -0.37 14.62
C LEU A 10 -2.47 -0.96 13.80
N SER A 11 -3.48 -1.50 14.48
CA SER A 11 -4.75 -1.95 13.89
C SER A 11 -5.88 -1.00 14.24
N GLY A 12 -6.76 -0.71 13.28
CA GLY A 12 -7.85 0.26 13.39
C GLY A 12 -8.02 1.08 12.11
N GLU A 13 -9.01 1.95 12.08
CA GLU A 13 -9.30 2.84 10.93
C GLU A 13 -8.53 4.16 10.98
N ASN A 14 -8.24 4.67 12.18
CA ASN A 14 -7.51 5.92 12.41
C ASN A 14 -6.13 5.63 13.01
N VAL A 15 -5.26 4.97 12.24
CA VAL A 15 -3.91 4.62 12.68
C VAL A 15 -2.89 4.78 11.57
N ASP A 16 -1.66 5.11 11.94
CA ASP A 16 -0.52 4.96 11.05
C ASP A 16 -0.22 3.47 10.87
N ALA A 17 -0.45 2.98 9.66
CA ALA A 17 -0.14 1.60 9.29
C ALA A 17 0.15 1.50 7.80
N PHE A 18 1.06 0.60 7.45
CA PHE A 18 1.26 0.22 6.06
C PHE A 18 1.37 -1.29 5.94
N GLY A 19 1.23 -1.80 4.73
CA GLY A 19 1.40 -3.21 4.50
C GLY A 19 1.65 -3.58 3.06
N ILE A 20 1.96 -4.86 2.90
CA ILE A 20 2.38 -5.49 1.68
C ILE A 20 1.52 -6.73 1.48
N ARG A 21 1.01 -6.90 0.27
CA ARG A 21 0.28 -8.09 -0.16
C ARG A 21 0.96 -8.64 -1.40
N PHE A 22 1.49 -9.86 -1.30
CA PHE A 22 2.05 -10.58 -2.45
C PHE A 22 1.01 -11.55 -2.97
N TYR A 23 0.74 -11.49 -4.28
CA TYR A 23 -0.21 -12.33 -4.99
C TYR A 23 0.55 -13.16 -6.02
N GLY A 24 0.57 -14.48 -5.82
CA GLY A 24 1.23 -15.40 -6.75
C GLY A 24 1.57 -16.74 -6.09
N GLU A 25 2.48 -17.45 -6.74
CA GLU A 25 3.07 -18.66 -6.21
C GLU A 25 4.35 -18.34 -5.43
N PHE A 26 4.71 -19.18 -4.47
CA PHE A 26 5.82 -18.95 -3.55
C PHE A 26 6.75 -20.16 -3.55
N ASP A 27 8.04 -19.91 -3.44
CA ASP A 27 8.98 -20.97 -3.09
C ASP A 27 8.64 -21.58 -1.73
N SER A 28 8.85 -22.89 -1.58
CA SER A 28 8.48 -23.67 -0.39
C SER A 28 9.15 -23.20 0.91
N ARG A 29 10.16 -22.33 0.85
CA ARG A 29 10.96 -21.87 1.99
C ARG A 29 10.44 -20.59 2.68
N ILE A 30 9.23 -20.12 2.34
CA ILE A 30 8.74 -18.76 2.73
C ILE A 30 7.86 -18.78 4.01
N GLU A 31 7.70 -19.93 4.68
CA GLU A 31 6.70 -20.22 5.74
C GLU A 31 6.68 -19.28 6.97
N HIS A 32 7.72 -18.45 7.19
CA HIS A 32 7.87 -17.68 8.43
C HIS A 32 7.68 -16.15 8.31
N ARG A 33 7.46 -15.59 7.11
CA ARG A 33 7.59 -14.13 6.85
C ARG A 33 6.32 -13.28 7.06
N GLY A 34 5.15 -13.90 7.29
CA GLY A 34 3.89 -13.18 7.45
C GLY A 34 2.70 -14.13 7.66
N SER A 35 1.51 -13.64 7.39
CA SER A 35 0.29 -14.45 7.36
C SER A 35 0.02 -14.90 5.92
N PHE A 36 -0.09 -16.22 5.72
CA PHE A 36 -0.54 -16.80 4.47
C PHE A 36 -2.05 -17.02 4.55
N SER A 37 -2.75 -16.57 3.52
CA SER A 37 -4.15 -16.95 3.27
C SER A 37 -4.25 -17.54 1.87
N GLU A 38 -5.00 -18.63 1.73
CA GLU A 38 -5.39 -19.11 0.40
C GLU A 38 -6.49 -18.18 -0.12
N ILE A 39 -6.35 -17.74 -1.37
CA ILE A 39 -7.43 -17.05 -2.05
C ILE A 39 -8.30 -18.16 -2.63
N LEU A 40 -9.48 -18.35 -2.04
CA LEU A 40 -10.56 -19.10 -2.68
C LEU A 40 -11.05 -18.26 -3.86
N THR A 41 -10.49 -18.51 -5.04
CA THR A 41 -11.03 -17.98 -6.29
C THR A 41 -12.33 -18.70 -6.59
N ASP A 42 -13.38 -17.92 -6.87
CA ASP A 42 -14.58 -18.39 -7.54
C ASP A 42 -14.17 -19.14 -8.82
N PRO A 43 -14.67 -20.37 -9.08
CA PRO A 43 -14.33 -21.15 -10.28
C PRO A 43 -14.62 -20.43 -11.60
N ASP A 44 -15.52 -19.45 -11.61
CA ASP A 44 -15.85 -18.65 -12.80
C ASP A 44 -15.04 -17.34 -12.90
N SER A 45 -14.19 -17.02 -11.92
CA SER A 45 -13.30 -15.88 -12.02
C SER A 45 -12.18 -16.17 -13.02
N PRO A 46 -11.93 -15.29 -14.01
CA PRO A 46 -10.82 -15.45 -14.92
C PRO A 46 -9.53 -15.59 -14.10
N PRO A 47 -8.57 -16.44 -14.52
CA PRO A 47 -7.38 -16.71 -13.74
C PRO A 47 -6.74 -15.37 -13.38
N MET A 48 -6.76 -15.05 -12.09
CA MET A 48 -6.19 -13.82 -11.57
C MET A 48 -4.66 -13.95 -11.64
N THR A 49 -4.17 -13.73 -12.87
CA THR A 49 -2.82 -13.35 -13.29
C THR A 49 -1.81 -14.47 -13.46
N LYS A 50 -1.18 -14.52 -14.63
CA LYS A 50 0.02 -15.32 -14.91
C LYS A 50 1.29 -14.79 -14.21
N ASN A 51 1.21 -13.60 -13.63
CA ASN A 51 2.36 -12.79 -13.23
C ASN A 51 2.34 -12.47 -11.72
N LYS A 52 3.52 -12.25 -11.15
CA LYS A 52 3.72 -11.86 -9.75
C LYS A 52 3.22 -10.43 -9.50
N ARG A 53 2.27 -10.27 -8.57
CA ARG A 53 1.75 -8.96 -8.17
C ARG A 53 2.03 -8.63 -6.71
N VAL A 54 2.26 -7.35 -6.45
CA VAL A 54 2.46 -6.81 -5.11
C VAL A 54 1.56 -5.59 -4.94
N THR A 55 0.80 -5.54 -3.85
CA THR A 55 0.12 -4.32 -3.41
C THR A 55 0.81 -3.75 -2.19
N LEU A 56 1.20 -2.48 -2.25
CA LEU A 56 1.63 -1.68 -1.12
C LEU A 56 0.50 -0.72 -0.76
N TRP A 57 0.19 -0.60 0.53
CA TRP A 57 -0.85 0.31 1.03
C TRP A 57 -0.35 1.04 2.27
N PHE A 58 -0.76 2.29 2.42
CA PHE A 58 -0.39 3.20 3.49
C PHE A 58 -1.64 3.92 3.99
N ILE A 59 -1.88 3.87 5.29
CA ILE A 59 -2.98 4.54 6.00
C ILE A 59 -2.36 5.49 7.02
N PHE A 60 -3.01 6.63 7.23
CA PHE A 60 -2.59 7.67 8.17
C PHE A 60 -3.53 7.70 9.39
N GLU A 61 -2.96 7.97 10.57
CA GLU A 61 -3.77 8.26 11.76
C GLU A 61 -4.64 9.51 11.59
N LYS A 62 -4.13 10.50 10.85
CA LYS A 62 -4.81 11.75 10.54
C LYS A 62 -4.77 12.01 9.04
N ILE A 63 -5.86 12.54 8.51
CA ILE A 63 -5.93 12.96 7.11
C ILE A 63 -4.83 13.96 6.79
N ARG A 64 -4.36 13.93 5.54
CA ARG A 64 -3.28 14.80 5.05
C ARG A 64 -3.73 15.55 3.80
N PRO A 65 -3.15 16.72 3.50
CA PRO A 65 -3.46 17.43 2.28
C PRO A 65 -3.29 16.55 1.04
N TYR A 66 -4.26 16.56 0.13
CA TYR A 66 -4.29 15.73 -1.07
C TYR A 66 -2.98 15.81 -1.86
N ASN A 67 -2.47 17.03 -2.07
CA ASN A 67 -1.24 17.25 -2.82
C ASN A 67 -0.04 16.53 -2.18
N ARG A 68 0.04 16.47 -0.84
CA ARG A 68 1.11 15.74 -0.13
C ARG A 68 0.99 14.24 -0.36
N VAL A 69 -0.22 13.70 -0.29
CA VAL A 69 -0.48 12.27 -0.53
C VAL A 69 -0.19 11.89 -1.98
N SER A 70 -0.59 12.74 -2.93
CA SER A 70 -0.29 12.57 -4.35
C SER A 70 1.21 12.58 -4.65
N THR A 71 1.98 13.49 -4.01
CA THR A 71 3.45 13.49 -4.11
C THR A 71 4.07 12.20 -3.59
N LEU A 72 3.65 11.72 -2.41
CA LEU A 72 4.14 10.44 -1.86
C LEU A 72 3.83 9.27 -2.81
N LEU A 73 2.62 9.20 -3.36
CA LEU A 73 2.28 8.17 -4.34
C LEU A 73 3.18 8.24 -5.58
N GLY A 74 3.45 9.44 -6.09
CA GLY A 74 4.37 9.66 -7.23
C GLY A 74 5.82 9.26 -6.94
N GLU A 75 6.31 9.53 -5.73
CA GLU A 75 7.63 9.09 -5.26
C GLU A 75 7.72 7.55 -5.20
N LEU A 76 6.69 6.89 -4.63
CA LEU A 76 6.62 5.44 -4.57
C LEU A 76 6.58 4.81 -5.97
N MET A 77 5.75 5.34 -6.87
CA MET A 77 5.70 4.90 -8.27
C MET A 77 7.07 4.99 -8.93
N SER A 78 7.81 6.07 -8.68
CA SER A 78 9.14 6.29 -9.25
C SER A 78 10.18 5.31 -8.70
N LEU A 79 10.13 5.00 -7.40
CA LEU A 79 10.97 3.97 -6.78
C LEU A 79 10.70 2.59 -7.36
N LEU A 80 9.44 2.18 -7.47
CA LEU A 80 9.06 0.86 -7.95
C LEU A 80 9.41 0.66 -9.44
N LYS A 81 9.26 1.71 -10.26
CA LYS A 81 9.70 1.69 -11.66
C LYS A 81 11.21 1.48 -11.79
N LYS A 82 12.02 2.09 -10.91
CA LYS A 82 13.49 1.89 -10.90
C LYS A 82 13.87 0.45 -10.55
N GLU A 83 13.07 -0.22 -9.73
CA GLU A 83 13.21 -1.65 -9.39
C GLU A 83 12.62 -2.60 -10.47
N GLY A 84 12.21 -2.07 -11.62
CA GLY A 84 11.71 -2.87 -12.75
C GLY A 84 10.26 -3.31 -12.64
N TYR A 85 9.47 -2.70 -11.75
CA TYR A 85 8.05 -3.00 -11.63
C TYR A 85 7.19 -2.12 -12.54
N MET A 86 6.15 -2.74 -13.13
CA MET A 86 5.10 -2.04 -13.85
C MET A 86 3.96 -1.69 -12.90
N VAL A 87 3.49 -0.44 -12.93
CA VAL A 87 2.34 -0.01 -12.13
C VAL A 87 1.06 -0.43 -12.84
N MET A 88 0.25 -1.25 -12.19
CA MET A 88 -1.04 -1.71 -12.72
C MET A 88 -2.17 -0.77 -12.31
N VAL A 89 -2.21 -0.46 -11.02
CA VAL A 89 -3.23 0.39 -10.40
C VAL A 89 -2.59 1.19 -9.29
N SER A 90 -2.98 2.45 -9.15
CA SER A 90 -2.62 3.30 -8.03
C SER A 90 -3.85 4.08 -7.57
N SER A 91 -3.99 4.31 -6.27
CA SER A 91 -5.14 4.98 -5.67
C SER A 91 -4.70 5.94 -4.57
N ILE A 92 -5.43 7.05 -4.44
CA ILE A 92 -5.44 7.88 -3.24
C ILE A 92 -6.72 7.50 -2.50
N ASP A 93 -6.57 7.05 -1.26
CA ASP A 93 -7.61 6.38 -0.51
C ASP A 93 -8.22 7.31 0.57
N GLY A 94 -9.50 7.10 0.87
CA GLY A 94 -10.28 7.86 1.84
C GLY A 94 -10.21 9.37 1.62
N LEU A 95 -10.67 9.80 0.44
CA LEU A 95 -10.78 11.21 0.06
C LEU A 95 -11.77 11.94 0.97
N VAL A 96 -11.40 13.16 1.39
CA VAL A 96 -12.18 13.99 2.31
C VAL A 96 -12.23 15.44 1.82
N ASP A 97 -13.42 16.06 1.99
CA ASP A 97 -13.64 17.50 1.82
C ASP A 97 -13.54 18.21 3.18
N THR A 98 -12.41 18.85 3.43
CA THR A 98 -12.20 19.62 4.66
C THR A 98 -12.76 21.05 4.59
N THR A 99 -13.40 21.43 3.47
CA THR A 99 -14.16 22.69 3.37
C THR A 99 -15.60 22.55 3.87
N SER A 100 -16.04 21.31 4.11
CA SER A 100 -17.36 21.02 4.67
C SER A 100 -17.53 21.51 6.11
N LEU A 101 -18.80 21.63 6.56
CA LEU A 101 -19.14 22.11 7.90
C LEU A 101 -18.54 21.26 9.02
N ASP A 102 -18.34 19.96 8.78
CA ASP A 102 -17.76 19.01 9.75
C ASP A 102 -16.33 19.41 10.15
N TYR A 103 -15.63 20.16 9.30
CA TYR A 103 -14.25 20.60 9.51
C TYR A 103 -14.13 22.07 9.89
N ALA A 104 -15.21 22.85 9.95
CA ALA A 104 -15.17 24.31 10.11
C ALA A 104 -14.40 24.82 11.36
N LYS A 105 -14.28 23.99 12.40
CA LYS A 105 -13.54 24.29 13.64
C LYS A 105 -12.28 23.43 13.82
N GLN A 106 -11.93 22.63 12.82
CA GLN A 106 -10.76 21.76 12.84
C GLN A 106 -9.60 22.42 12.09
N PRO A 107 -8.34 22.17 12.48
CA PRO A 107 -7.19 22.74 11.77
C PRO A 107 -7.15 22.34 10.29
N GLU A 108 -7.71 21.18 9.94
CA GLU A 108 -7.79 20.64 8.59
C GLU A 108 -8.63 21.51 7.63
N SER A 109 -9.49 22.42 8.14
CA SER A 109 -10.20 23.42 7.32
C SER A 109 -9.28 24.35 6.54
N SER A 110 -8.03 24.49 7.00
CA SER A 110 -7.00 25.30 6.34
C SER A 110 -6.26 24.58 5.21
N PHE A 111 -6.58 23.30 4.94
CA PHE A 111 -5.89 22.54 3.90
C PHE A 111 -6.12 23.14 2.51
N PRO A 112 -5.06 23.26 1.70
CA PRO A 112 -5.13 23.92 0.41
C PRO A 112 -6.01 23.12 -0.57
N ASN A 113 -6.67 23.84 -1.48
CA ASN A 113 -7.41 23.21 -2.56
C ASN A 113 -6.47 22.34 -3.43
N PRO A 114 -6.92 21.15 -3.86
CA PRO A 114 -6.14 20.25 -4.69
C PRO A 114 -6.13 20.77 -6.13
N ASN A 115 -5.02 20.51 -6.83
CA ASN A 115 -4.88 20.98 -8.22
C ASN A 115 -5.71 20.16 -9.23
N ARG A 116 -6.19 18.97 -8.83
CA ARG A 116 -6.75 17.97 -9.77
C ARG A 116 -8.00 17.22 -9.27
N MET A 117 -8.42 17.42 -8.03
CA MET A 117 -9.50 16.65 -7.41
C MET A 117 -10.57 17.56 -6.82
N HIS A 118 -11.54 17.97 -7.63
CA HIS A 118 -12.60 18.85 -7.14
C HIS A 118 -13.41 18.20 -6.00
N GLY A 119 -13.69 18.98 -4.95
CA GLY A 119 -14.49 18.54 -3.81
C GLY A 119 -13.75 17.64 -2.81
N PHE A 120 -12.47 17.32 -2.99
CA PHE A 120 -11.72 16.53 -2.00
C PHE A 120 -10.27 17.02 -1.87
N ASN A 121 -9.98 17.79 -0.81
CA ASN A 121 -8.68 18.41 -0.56
C ASN A 121 -7.80 17.64 0.44
N ALA A 122 -8.27 16.53 0.98
CA ALA A 122 -7.51 15.67 1.88
C ALA A 122 -7.71 14.17 1.57
N ALA A 123 -6.85 13.34 2.15
CA ALA A 123 -6.94 11.89 2.05
C ALA A 123 -6.39 11.20 3.31
N ASN A 124 -6.87 9.99 3.60
CA ASN A 124 -6.41 9.18 4.74
C ASN A 124 -5.40 8.09 4.36
N GLY A 125 -5.08 7.93 3.08
CA GLY A 125 -4.12 6.91 2.66
C GLY A 125 -3.87 6.91 1.16
N PHE A 126 -3.09 5.92 0.72
CA PHE A 126 -2.86 5.62 -0.69
C PHE A 126 -2.39 4.18 -0.84
N SER A 127 -2.56 3.65 -2.04
CA SER A 127 -2.15 2.29 -2.38
C SER A 127 -1.69 2.17 -3.82
N ILE A 128 -0.88 1.14 -4.08
CA ILE A 128 -0.38 0.85 -5.40
C ILE A 128 -0.26 -0.66 -5.58
N THR A 129 -0.77 -1.16 -6.70
CA THR A 129 -0.56 -2.53 -7.17
C THR A 129 0.40 -2.50 -8.34
N ILE A 130 1.47 -3.25 -8.18
CA ILE A 130 2.51 -3.40 -9.18
C ILE A 130 2.60 -4.85 -9.63
N GLU A 131 3.11 -5.05 -10.83
CA GLU A 131 3.37 -6.33 -11.45
C GLU A 131 4.82 -6.40 -11.89
N LYS A 132 5.44 -7.57 -11.73
CA LYS A 132 6.76 -7.86 -12.30
C LYS A 132 6.58 -8.82 -13.46
N THR A 133 7.05 -8.41 -14.63
CA THR A 133 7.03 -9.22 -15.85
C THR A 133 8.38 -9.92 -16.00
N ASP A 134 8.65 -10.90 -15.15
CA ASP A 134 9.77 -11.82 -15.29
C ASP A 134 9.29 -13.23 -15.66
N ALA A 135 10.18 -14.05 -16.21
CA ALA A 135 9.87 -15.43 -16.59
C ALA A 135 9.64 -16.35 -15.37
N GLU A 136 10.04 -15.90 -14.17
CA GLU A 136 9.89 -16.64 -12.92
C GLU A 136 8.45 -16.55 -12.40
N LEU A 137 7.78 -17.70 -12.33
CA LEU A 137 6.38 -17.79 -11.92
C LEU A 137 6.18 -17.74 -10.39
N LYS A 138 7.25 -17.77 -9.59
CA LYS A 138 7.20 -17.85 -8.12
C LYS A 138 7.98 -16.71 -7.46
N PHE A 139 7.48 -16.21 -6.35
CA PHE A 139 8.23 -15.30 -5.48
C PHE A 139 9.35 -16.06 -4.78
N SER A 140 10.57 -15.57 -4.96
CA SER A 140 11.71 -16.01 -4.16
C SER A 140 11.78 -15.26 -2.82
N GLN A 141 12.50 -15.83 -1.86
CA GLN A 141 12.76 -15.17 -0.58
C GLN A 141 13.47 -13.81 -0.75
N ARG A 142 14.40 -13.73 -1.71
CA ARG A 142 15.16 -12.50 -1.99
C ARG A 142 14.24 -11.38 -2.48
N GLU A 143 13.29 -11.68 -3.35
CA GLU A 143 12.36 -10.68 -3.87
C GLU A 143 11.43 -10.14 -2.78
N ILE A 144 10.94 -11.01 -1.90
CA ILE A 144 10.12 -10.58 -0.76
C ILE A 144 10.90 -9.63 0.14
N VAL A 145 12.17 -9.95 0.43
CA VAL A 145 13.03 -9.10 1.26
C VAL A 145 13.27 -7.74 0.61
N VAL A 146 13.58 -7.69 -0.69
CA VAL A 146 13.81 -6.43 -1.41
C VAL A 146 12.57 -5.53 -1.34
N ILE A 147 11.39 -6.08 -1.56
CA ILE A 147 10.13 -5.32 -1.50
C ILE A 147 9.80 -4.91 -0.07
N GLN A 148 10.05 -5.78 0.91
CA GLN A 148 9.87 -5.47 2.32
C GLN A 148 10.76 -4.30 2.75
N ASP A 149 12.05 -4.33 2.40
CA ASP A 149 13.01 -3.28 2.73
C ASP A 149 12.67 -1.96 2.05
N LEU A 150 12.23 -2.00 0.79
CA LEU A 150 11.75 -0.81 0.07
C LEU A 150 10.53 -0.20 0.78
N ALA A 151 9.53 -1.03 1.13
CA ALA A 151 8.33 -0.58 1.82
C ALA A 151 8.63 -0.02 3.21
N ILE A 152 9.55 -0.63 3.97
CA ILE A 152 9.97 -0.13 5.29
C ILE A 152 10.66 1.24 5.16
N LYS A 153 11.63 1.38 4.24
CA LYS A 153 12.31 2.65 4.00
C LYS A 153 11.33 3.73 3.56
N PHE A 154 10.42 3.38 2.65
CA PHE A 154 9.40 4.33 2.20
C PHE A 154 8.42 4.69 3.32
N GLY A 155 8.03 3.72 4.16
CA GLY A 155 7.25 3.96 5.37
C GLY A 155 7.90 4.99 6.29
N GLN A 156 9.22 4.92 6.50
CA GLN A 156 9.92 5.94 7.29
C GLN A 156 9.79 7.35 6.68
N THR A 157 9.88 7.47 5.35
CA THR A 157 9.63 8.75 4.65
C THR A 157 8.19 9.24 4.83
N VAL A 158 7.22 8.32 4.76
CA VAL A 158 5.80 8.62 4.88
C VAL A 158 5.44 9.08 6.31
N TYR A 159 5.93 8.40 7.34
CA TYR A 159 5.53 8.62 8.73
C TYR A 159 6.52 9.46 9.55
N GLY A 160 7.73 9.74 9.02
CA GLY A 160 8.82 10.38 9.76
C GLY A 160 9.40 9.52 10.88
N ARG A 161 8.97 8.26 11.01
CA ARG A 161 9.37 7.30 12.04
C ARG A 161 9.25 5.87 11.51
N SER A 162 9.96 4.94 12.15
CA SER A 162 9.80 3.51 11.86
C SER A 162 8.53 2.96 12.52
N LEU A 163 7.74 2.19 11.78
CA LEU A 163 6.66 1.39 12.34
C LEU A 163 7.15 -0.06 12.54
N LYS A 164 6.80 -0.67 13.68
CA LYS A 164 7.12 -2.07 13.94
C LYS A 164 6.21 -2.98 13.10
N MET A 165 6.73 -4.13 12.69
CA MET A 165 5.90 -5.18 12.10
C MET A 165 4.82 -5.58 13.11
N ALA A 166 3.57 -5.64 12.67
CA ALA A 166 2.48 -6.10 13.51
C ALA A 166 2.67 -7.60 13.77
N ASP A 167 2.51 -8.02 15.03
CA ASP A 167 2.56 -9.43 15.38
C ASP A 167 1.49 -10.20 14.59
N LYS A 168 1.75 -11.48 14.32
CA LYS A 168 0.75 -12.39 13.76
C LYS A 168 -0.37 -12.52 14.79
N THR A 169 -1.37 -11.63 14.76
CA THR A 169 -2.62 -11.87 15.47
C THR A 169 -3.26 -13.08 14.82
N SER A 170 -3.19 -14.18 15.56
CA SER A 170 -3.78 -15.50 15.35
C SER A 170 -5.24 -15.44 14.94
#